data_AF-A0A7S0NNC5-F1
#
_entry.id   AF-A0A7S0NNC5-F1
#
_cell.length_a   1.000
_cell.length_b   1.000
_cell.length_c   1.000
_cell.angle_alpha   90.00
_cell.angle_beta   90.00
_cell.angle_gamma   90.00
#
_symmetry.space_group_name_H-M   'P 1'
#
loop_
_entity.id
_entity.type
_entity.pdbx_description
1 polymer ?
#
loop_
_entity_poly.entity_id
_entity_poly.type
_entity_poly.pdbx_seq_one_letter_code
_entity_poly.pdbx_strand_id
1 'polypeptide(L)'
;RNVVLSSSLPISVPGTTVDRQCGSSQQAIHFGAMAVMSGMQDVVIAGGVEVMSKLPIGVNIGDGVYGQPNSPTVQDRFGPSGFYSQFTGAELTASKYGITREEMDLFAVQSHSRAVAANAEGRFDGEIVPVEGRTKLGEAFAHVRDEGVRPGTNLEKLSGLETLVSLHVCPPPADCPGGRVTAGNASQISDGAAAVLICNEEGLRKLGGAE
;
A
#
# COMPACT_ATOMS: atom_id res chain seq x y z
N ARG A 1 -16.40 -1.98 9.26
CA ARG A 1 -17.21 -2.89 10.12
C ARG A 1 -16.91 -4.38 9.94
N ASN A 2 -16.74 -4.91 8.71
CA ASN A 2 -16.59 -6.36 8.47
C ASN A 2 -15.52 -7.04 9.34
N VAL A 3 -14.38 -6.39 9.57
CA VAL A 3 -13.30 -6.90 10.44
C VAL A 3 -13.79 -7.26 11.84
N VAL A 4 -14.64 -6.42 12.46
CA VAL A 4 -15.21 -6.71 13.78
C VAL A 4 -16.06 -7.96 13.72
N LEU A 5 -16.95 -8.06 12.72
CA LEU A 5 -17.86 -9.20 12.55
C LEU A 5 -17.14 -10.51 12.20
N SER A 6 -15.95 -10.43 11.60
CA SER A 6 -15.10 -11.58 11.28
C SER A 6 -14.07 -11.90 12.36
N SER A 7 -14.12 -11.20 13.50
CA SER A 7 -13.16 -11.36 14.61
C SER A 7 -13.86 -11.91 15.86
N SER A 8 -13.10 -12.09 16.94
CA SER A 8 -13.62 -12.41 18.27
C SER A 8 -14.14 -11.18 19.04
N LEU A 9 -14.08 -9.98 18.45
CA LEU A 9 -14.56 -8.77 19.12
C LEU A 9 -16.09 -8.79 19.26
N PRO A 10 -16.64 -8.25 20.37
CA PRO A 10 -18.09 -8.15 20.55
C PRO A 10 -18.75 -7.33 19.45
N ILE A 11 -20.00 -7.68 19.08
CA ILE A 11 -20.78 -6.95 18.07
C ILE A 11 -21.07 -5.49 18.44
N SER A 12 -20.89 -5.13 19.72
CA SER A 12 -21.00 -3.76 20.24
C SER A 12 -19.81 -2.88 19.87
N VAL A 13 -18.69 -3.45 19.40
CA VAL A 13 -17.54 -2.67 18.96
C VAL A 13 -17.87 -1.98 17.63
N PRO A 14 -17.88 -0.64 17.58
CA PRO A 14 -18.17 0.09 16.35
C PRO A 14 -16.98 -0.03 15.38
N GLY A 15 -17.24 0.21 14.09
CA GLY A 15 -16.15 0.24 13.12
C GLY A 15 -16.54 0.99 11.85
N THR A 16 -15.69 1.93 11.46
CA THR A 16 -15.80 2.69 10.21
C THR A 16 -14.74 2.25 9.21
N THR A 17 -14.98 2.47 7.93
CA THR A 17 -14.00 2.26 6.86
C THR A 17 -13.73 3.61 6.20
N VAL A 18 -12.46 3.94 6.00
CA VAL A 18 -12.05 5.19 5.35
C VAL A 18 -11.36 4.86 4.04
N ASP A 19 -11.65 5.64 3.00
CA ASP A 19 -10.96 5.59 1.72
C ASP A 19 -10.26 6.93 1.48
N ARG A 20 -8.93 6.87 1.47
CA ARG A 20 -8.01 7.93 1.05
C ARG A 20 -6.94 7.33 0.13
N GLN A 21 -7.34 6.41 -0.74
CA GLN A 21 -6.44 5.65 -1.63
C GLN A 21 -5.25 5.06 -0.85
N CYS A 22 -4.02 5.19 -1.36
CA CYS A 22 -2.80 4.69 -0.72
C CYS A 22 -2.58 5.22 0.72
N GLY A 23 -3.22 6.34 1.07
CA GLY A 23 -3.13 6.95 2.40
C GLY A 23 -4.17 6.47 3.41
N SER A 24 -5.02 5.49 3.07
CA SER A 24 -6.16 5.08 3.89
C SER A 24 -5.76 4.57 5.28
N SER A 25 -4.76 3.69 5.37
CA SER A 25 -4.29 3.14 6.65
C SER A 25 -3.73 4.23 7.57
N GLN A 26 -2.89 5.12 7.02
CA GLN A 26 -2.34 6.24 7.79
C GLN A 26 -3.46 7.21 8.24
N GLN A 27 -4.46 7.44 7.39
CA GLN A 27 -5.61 8.26 7.77
C GLN A 27 -6.43 7.64 8.91
N ALA A 28 -6.62 6.32 8.90
CA ALA A 28 -7.27 5.59 9.98
C ALA A 28 -6.50 5.74 11.30
N ILE A 29 -5.18 5.65 11.26
CA ILE A 29 -4.30 5.88 12.42
C ILE A 29 -4.47 7.31 12.95
N HIS A 30 -4.46 8.33 12.09
CA HIS A 30 -4.70 9.71 12.53
C HIS A 30 -6.07 9.90 13.19
N PHE A 31 -7.13 9.27 12.66
CA PHE A 31 -8.45 9.32 13.28
C PHE A 31 -8.48 8.63 14.64
N GLY A 32 -7.87 7.45 14.76
CA GLY A 32 -7.74 6.74 16.04
C GLY A 32 -6.97 7.55 17.07
N ALA A 33 -5.84 8.15 16.68
CA ALA A 33 -5.06 9.03 17.54
C ALA A 33 -5.88 10.23 18.03
N MET A 34 -6.58 10.94 17.14
CA MET A 34 -7.42 12.08 17.53
C MET A 34 -8.58 11.67 18.46
N ALA A 35 -9.23 10.53 18.22
CA ALA A 35 -10.30 10.03 19.08
C ALA A 35 -9.80 9.70 20.49
N VAL A 36 -8.60 9.12 20.58
CA VAL A 36 -7.94 8.79 21.84
C VAL A 36 -7.46 10.04 22.58
N MET A 37 -6.81 10.96 21.87
CA MET A 37 -6.31 12.22 22.43
C MET A 37 -7.43 13.15 22.91
N SER A 38 -8.60 13.09 22.29
CA SER A 38 -9.77 13.89 22.71
C SER A 38 -10.52 13.30 23.91
N GLY A 39 -10.18 12.08 24.34
CA GLY A 39 -10.92 11.35 25.38
C GLY A 39 -12.29 10.82 24.92
N MET A 40 -12.61 10.91 23.63
CA MET A 40 -13.86 10.39 23.08
C MET A 40 -13.86 8.86 23.03
N GLN A 41 -12.68 8.25 22.87
CA GLN A 41 -12.47 6.81 22.90
C GLN A 41 -11.21 6.48 23.70
N ASP A 42 -11.24 5.43 24.52
CA ASP A 42 -10.05 5.06 25.31
C ASP A 42 -9.10 4.11 24.56
N VAL A 43 -9.66 3.29 23.67
CA VAL A 43 -8.94 2.26 22.92
C VAL A 43 -9.52 2.18 21.51
N VAL A 44 -8.65 2.23 20.50
CA VAL A 44 -9.00 2.15 19.07
C VAL A 44 -8.04 1.19 18.36
N ILE A 45 -8.58 0.28 17.56
CA ILE A 45 -7.78 -0.47 16.56
C ILE A 45 -7.88 0.29 15.24
N ALA A 46 -6.73 0.69 14.69
CA ALA A 46 -6.65 1.42 13.42
C ALA A 46 -5.69 0.70 12.46
N GLY A 47 -5.98 0.73 11.17
CA GLY A 47 -5.18 0.02 10.19
C GLY A 47 -5.76 0.06 8.79
N GLY A 48 -5.29 -0.86 7.94
CA GLY A 48 -5.74 -1.02 6.57
C GLY A 48 -5.53 -2.45 6.09
N VAL A 49 -6.29 -2.81 5.06
CA VAL A 49 -6.19 -4.08 4.35
C VAL A 49 -6.41 -3.82 2.87
N GLU A 50 -5.64 -4.50 2.04
CA GLU A 50 -5.81 -4.51 0.59
C GLU A 50 -5.56 -5.94 0.08
N VAL A 51 -6.39 -6.40 -0.85
CA VAL A 51 -6.27 -7.76 -1.43
C VAL A 51 -6.38 -7.64 -2.94
N MET A 52 -5.31 -7.14 -3.55
CA MET A 52 -5.23 -6.79 -4.97
C MET A 52 -5.36 -8.01 -5.89
N SER A 53 -5.02 -9.21 -5.40
CA SER A 53 -5.23 -10.45 -6.15
C SER A 53 -6.71 -10.77 -6.40
N LYS A 54 -7.60 -10.27 -5.54
CA LYS A 54 -9.06 -10.44 -5.65
C LYS A 54 -9.76 -9.18 -6.14
N LEU A 55 -9.25 -8.02 -5.73
CA LEU A 55 -9.82 -6.70 -6.01
C LEU A 55 -8.73 -5.84 -6.67
N PRO A 56 -8.50 -5.96 -7.98
CA PRO A 56 -7.50 -5.16 -8.68
C PRO A 56 -7.76 -3.66 -8.54
N ILE A 57 -6.69 -2.86 -8.63
CA ILE A 57 -6.78 -1.38 -8.60
C ILE A 57 -7.83 -0.90 -9.60
N GLY A 58 -8.71 0.00 -9.15
CA GLY A 58 -9.74 0.61 -9.97
C GLY A 58 -11.05 -0.18 -10.04
N VAL A 59 -11.16 -1.35 -9.40
CA VAL A 59 -12.42 -2.12 -9.37
C VAL A 59 -13.59 -1.34 -8.77
N ASN A 60 -13.32 -0.41 -7.84
CA ASN A 60 -14.31 0.46 -7.21
C ASN A 60 -14.89 1.55 -8.14
N ILE A 61 -14.28 1.76 -9.32
CA ILE A 61 -14.79 2.67 -10.35
C ILE A 61 -16.01 2.06 -11.06
N GLY A 62 -16.10 0.72 -11.06
CA GLY A 62 -17.15 -0.02 -11.74
C GLY A 62 -17.02 0.01 -13.27
N ASP A 63 -18.08 -0.41 -13.95
CA ASP A 63 -18.20 -0.44 -15.42
C ASP A 63 -18.70 0.88 -16.01
N GLY A 64 -18.86 1.92 -15.18
CA GLY A 64 -19.35 3.23 -15.58
C GLY A 64 -20.88 3.34 -15.69
N VAL A 65 -21.65 2.31 -15.32
CA VAL A 65 -23.14 2.36 -15.33
C VAL A 65 -23.69 3.51 -14.48
N TYR A 66 -23.01 3.84 -13.39
CA TYR A 66 -23.39 4.96 -12.50
C TYR A 66 -22.58 6.24 -12.76
N GLY A 67 -21.89 6.31 -13.90
CA GLY A 67 -20.98 7.40 -14.25
C GLY A 67 -19.54 7.14 -13.82
N GLN A 68 -18.68 8.13 -14.07
CA GLN A 68 -17.26 8.09 -13.74
C GLN A 68 -17.01 8.97 -12.50
N PRO A 69 -16.00 8.63 -11.66
CA PRO A 69 -15.69 9.39 -10.45
C PRO A 69 -15.26 10.83 -10.74
N ASN A 70 -14.76 11.10 -11.95
CA ASN A 70 -14.38 12.45 -12.38
C ASN A 70 -15.57 13.17 -13.00
N SER A 71 -16.07 14.19 -12.30
CA SER A 71 -17.13 15.05 -12.81
C SER A 71 -16.69 15.81 -14.07
N PRO A 72 -17.64 16.25 -14.93
CA PRO A 72 -17.32 17.09 -16.08
C PRO A 72 -16.51 18.34 -15.70
N THR A 73 -16.81 18.96 -14.56
CA THR A 73 -16.04 20.13 -14.07
C THR A 73 -14.59 19.81 -13.75
N VAL A 74 -14.29 18.61 -13.24
CA VAL A 74 -12.90 18.15 -13.04
C VAL A 74 -12.22 18.00 -14.40
N GLN A 75 -12.92 17.42 -15.38
CA GLN A 75 -12.38 17.23 -16.73
C GLN A 75 -12.17 18.56 -17.48
N ASP A 76 -13.07 19.53 -17.34
CA ASP A 76 -12.92 20.85 -17.94
C ASP A 76 -11.72 21.60 -17.37
N ARG A 77 -11.48 21.46 -16.05
CA ARG A 77 -10.40 22.16 -15.36
C ARG A 77 -9.04 21.51 -15.54
N PHE A 78 -8.99 20.19 -15.58
CA PHE A 78 -7.73 19.42 -15.54
C PHE A 78 -7.51 18.55 -16.79
N GLY A 79 -8.42 18.59 -17.75
CA GLY A 79 -8.38 17.83 -19.00
C GLY A 79 -9.13 16.50 -18.94
N PRO A 80 -9.41 15.91 -20.12
CA PRO A 80 -10.14 14.64 -20.25
C PRO A 80 -9.39 13.44 -19.69
N SER A 81 -8.10 13.59 -19.38
CA SER A 81 -7.26 12.56 -18.74
C SER A 81 -7.57 12.39 -17.25
N GLY A 82 -8.82 12.63 -16.81
CA GLY A 82 -9.23 12.71 -15.40
C GLY A 82 -8.82 11.51 -14.54
N PHE A 83 -8.38 10.40 -15.12
CA PHE A 83 -7.63 9.40 -14.39
C PHE A 83 -6.18 9.86 -14.16
N TYR A 84 -5.91 10.39 -12.97
CA TYR A 84 -4.55 10.66 -12.50
C TYR A 84 -3.79 9.34 -12.35
N SER A 85 -3.19 8.87 -13.44
CA SER A 85 -2.35 7.69 -13.44
C SER A 85 -1.17 7.93 -12.51
N GLN A 86 -1.03 7.06 -11.50
CA GLN A 86 0.11 7.06 -10.60
C GLN A 86 1.44 6.95 -11.36
N PHE A 87 1.44 6.27 -12.51
CA PHE A 87 2.62 6.09 -13.35
C PHE A 87 2.99 7.40 -14.07
N THR A 88 2.01 8.11 -14.64
CA THR A 88 2.23 9.46 -15.19
C THR A 88 2.72 10.42 -14.11
N GLY A 89 2.11 10.36 -12.92
CA GLY A 89 2.54 11.15 -11.76
C GLY A 89 4.00 10.89 -11.38
N ALA A 90 4.43 9.63 -11.40
CA ALA A 90 5.81 9.25 -11.12
C ALA A 90 6.79 9.79 -12.18
N GLU A 91 6.49 9.64 -13.47
CA GLU A 91 7.32 10.19 -14.57
C GLU A 91 7.45 11.73 -14.49
N LEU A 92 6.33 12.42 -14.26
CA LEU A 92 6.34 13.88 -14.13
C LEU A 92 7.08 14.35 -12.87
N THR A 93 6.97 13.61 -11.76
CA THR A 93 7.72 13.89 -10.54
C THR A 93 9.22 13.73 -10.77
N ALA A 94 9.62 12.64 -11.44
CA ALA A 94 11.01 12.40 -11.78
C ALA A 94 11.58 13.48 -12.68
N SER A 95 10.84 13.85 -13.74
CA SER A 95 11.17 14.96 -14.64
C SER A 95 11.35 16.27 -13.87
N LYS A 96 10.38 16.64 -13.02
CA LYS A 96 10.39 17.88 -12.24
C LYS A 96 11.62 18.00 -11.34
N TYR A 97 12.04 16.91 -10.71
CA TYR A 97 13.14 16.89 -9.74
C TYR A 97 14.47 16.39 -10.32
N GLY A 98 14.53 16.10 -11.62
CA GLY A 98 15.73 15.61 -12.29
C GLY A 98 16.17 14.21 -11.82
N ILE A 99 15.26 13.38 -11.34
CA ILE A 99 15.57 12.02 -10.87
C ILE A 99 15.82 11.13 -12.09
N THR A 100 17.00 10.55 -12.15
CA THR A 100 17.44 9.70 -13.25
C THR A 100 16.90 8.27 -13.12
N ARG A 101 16.90 7.54 -14.24
CA ARG A 101 16.54 6.11 -14.25
C ARG A 101 17.47 5.30 -13.36
N GLU A 102 18.76 5.59 -13.43
CA GLU A 102 19.82 4.91 -12.70
C GLU A 102 19.66 5.10 -11.18
N GLU A 103 19.27 6.30 -10.73
CA GLU A 103 18.97 6.56 -9.31
C GLU A 103 17.75 5.77 -8.81
N MET A 104 16.69 5.67 -9.63
CA MET A 104 15.52 4.86 -9.29
C MET A 104 15.85 3.38 -9.18
N ASP A 105 16.60 2.84 -10.15
CA ASP A 105 17.02 1.45 -10.14
C ASP A 105 17.95 1.17 -8.96
N LEU A 106 18.87 2.09 -8.65
CA LEU A 106 19.75 1.98 -7.48
C LEU A 106 18.94 1.95 -6.18
N PHE A 107 17.91 2.80 -6.06
CA PHE A 107 17.02 2.77 -4.91
C PHE A 107 16.28 1.44 -4.80
N ALA A 108 15.81 0.88 -5.92
CA ALA A 108 15.14 -0.43 -5.92
C ALA A 108 16.08 -1.58 -5.50
N VAL A 109 17.35 -1.57 -5.95
CA VAL A 109 18.38 -2.51 -5.47
C VAL A 109 18.56 -2.38 -3.96
N GLN A 110 18.68 -1.16 -3.44
CA GLN A 110 18.85 -0.91 -2.01
C GLN A 110 17.63 -1.36 -1.21
N SER A 111 16.42 -1.13 -1.71
CA SER A 111 15.16 -1.56 -1.10
C SER A 111 15.14 -3.07 -0.91
N HIS A 112 15.37 -3.83 -1.98
CA HIS A 112 15.44 -5.29 -1.90
C HIS A 112 16.58 -5.79 -1.02
N SER A 113 17.77 -5.20 -1.11
CA SER A 113 18.94 -5.57 -0.29
C SER A 113 18.65 -5.40 1.21
N ARG A 114 18.03 -4.27 1.61
CA ARG A 114 17.63 -4.02 3.01
C ARG A 114 16.59 -5.03 3.49
N ALA A 115 15.59 -5.35 2.66
CA ALA A 115 14.57 -6.32 3.01
C ALA A 115 15.13 -7.76 3.12
N VAL A 116 16.10 -8.13 2.27
CA VAL A 116 16.82 -9.40 2.38
C VAL A 116 17.61 -9.47 3.69
N ALA A 117 18.35 -8.42 4.03
CA ALA A 117 19.10 -8.35 5.28
C ALA A 117 18.17 -8.41 6.51
N ALA A 118 17.07 -7.64 6.50
CA ALA A 118 16.08 -7.66 7.57
C ALA A 118 15.47 -9.05 7.79
N ASN A 119 15.16 -9.78 6.72
CA ASN A 119 14.70 -11.17 6.78
C ASN A 119 15.77 -12.12 7.33
N ALA A 120 17.02 -11.97 6.92
CA ALA A 120 18.12 -12.83 7.38
C ALA A 120 18.45 -12.62 8.87
N GLU A 121 18.25 -11.40 9.35
CA GLU A 121 18.50 -10.98 10.73
C GLU A 121 17.28 -11.12 11.65
N GLY A 122 16.13 -11.59 11.15
CA GLY A 122 14.90 -11.75 11.93
C GLY A 122 14.26 -10.43 12.39
N ARG A 123 14.56 -9.31 11.71
CA ARG A 123 14.04 -7.98 12.12
C ARG A 123 12.52 -7.86 11.96
N PHE A 124 11.92 -8.68 11.08
CA PHE A 124 10.47 -8.70 10.86
C PHE A 124 9.72 -9.70 11.76
N ASP A 125 10.44 -10.56 12.50
CA ASP A 125 9.83 -11.64 13.31
C ASP A 125 8.90 -11.10 14.41
N GLY A 126 9.13 -9.86 14.86
CA GLY A 126 8.30 -9.19 15.88
C GLY A 126 7.08 -8.44 15.34
N GLU A 127 6.98 -8.22 14.02
CA GLU A 127 5.90 -7.45 13.40
C GLU A 127 5.02 -8.26 12.43
N ILE A 128 5.52 -9.38 11.89
CA ILE A 128 4.74 -10.27 11.04
C ILE A 128 3.89 -11.21 11.90
N VAL A 129 2.57 -11.10 11.77
CA VAL A 129 1.62 -12.09 12.28
C VAL A 129 1.45 -13.20 11.23
N PRO A 130 1.69 -14.48 11.56
CA PRO A 130 1.50 -15.58 10.62
C PRO A 130 0.10 -15.64 10.03
N VAL A 131 0.00 -15.78 8.70
CA VAL A 131 -1.27 -15.99 8.01
C VAL A 131 -1.38 -17.45 7.59
N GLU A 132 -2.34 -18.16 8.17
CA GLU A 132 -2.60 -19.56 7.83
C GLU A 132 -3.20 -19.69 6.42
N GLY A 133 -2.58 -20.52 5.59
CA GLY A 133 -2.94 -20.76 4.20
C GLY A 133 -3.01 -22.24 3.86
N ARG A 134 -3.45 -22.53 2.63
CA ARG A 134 -3.40 -23.88 2.04
C ARG A 134 -2.80 -23.86 0.65
N THR A 135 -1.92 -24.81 0.35
CA THR A 135 -1.39 -25.01 -1.01
C THR A 135 -2.51 -25.49 -1.94
N LYS A 136 -2.27 -25.50 -3.26
CA LYS A 136 -3.21 -26.07 -4.23
C LYS A 136 -3.53 -27.55 -3.97
N LEU A 137 -2.64 -28.27 -3.28
CA LEU A 137 -2.82 -29.66 -2.88
C LEU A 137 -3.55 -29.81 -1.53
N GLY A 138 -3.95 -28.70 -0.90
CA GLY A 138 -4.68 -28.66 0.36
C GLY A 138 -3.82 -28.71 1.61
N GLU A 139 -2.49 -28.73 1.48
CA GLU A 139 -1.55 -28.77 2.60
C GLU A 139 -1.57 -27.44 3.36
N ALA A 140 -1.68 -27.50 4.69
CA ALA A 140 -1.65 -26.31 5.53
C ALA A 140 -0.23 -25.74 5.59
N PHE A 141 -0.12 -24.42 5.58
CA PHE A 141 1.14 -23.72 5.81
C PHE A 141 0.88 -22.39 6.51
N ALA A 142 1.86 -21.92 7.28
CA ALA A 142 1.86 -20.58 7.84
C ALA A 142 2.70 -19.66 6.94
N HIS A 143 2.08 -18.60 6.44
CA HIS A 143 2.75 -17.56 5.69
C HIS A 143 3.38 -16.55 6.66
N VAL A 144 4.72 -16.49 6.69
CA VAL A 144 5.49 -15.74 7.70
C VAL A 144 6.57 -14.83 7.12
N ARG A 145 6.61 -14.65 5.79
CA ARG A 145 7.64 -13.85 5.10
C ARG A 145 7.09 -13.17 3.86
N ASP A 146 7.49 -11.93 3.63
CA ASP A 146 7.11 -11.19 2.41
C ASP A 146 7.59 -11.87 1.12
N GLU A 147 6.65 -12.21 0.23
CA GLU A 147 6.94 -12.88 -1.05
C GLU A 147 7.54 -11.94 -2.11
N GLY A 148 7.35 -10.64 -1.91
CA GLY A 148 7.74 -9.59 -2.83
C GLY A 148 9.25 -9.35 -2.89
N VAL A 149 9.98 -9.74 -1.86
CA VAL A 149 11.43 -9.53 -1.78
C VAL A 149 12.13 -10.40 -2.83
N ARG A 150 13.00 -9.79 -3.64
CA ARG A 150 13.77 -10.45 -4.70
C ARG A 150 15.27 -10.44 -4.36
N PRO A 151 15.82 -11.52 -3.77
CA PRO A 151 17.25 -11.65 -3.56
C PRO A 151 18.04 -11.58 -4.86
N GLY A 152 19.17 -10.87 -4.85
CA GLY A 152 20.03 -10.74 -6.02
C GLY A 152 19.49 -9.79 -7.10
N THR A 153 18.55 -8.90 -6.76
CA THR A 153 18.25 -7.71 -7.57
C THR A 153 19.51 -6.85 -7.68
N ASN A 154 19.87 -6.44 -8.90
CA ASN A 154 21.05 -5.64 -9.19
C ASN A 154 20.78 -4.70 -10.38
N LEU A 155 21.66 -3.72 -10.58
CA LEU A 155 21.50 -2.73 -11.64
C LEU A 155 21.49 -3.35 -13.04
N GLU A 156 22.29 -4.40 -13.29
CA GLU A 156 22.32 -5.08 -14.59
C GLU A 156 20.93 -5.62 -14.97
N LYS A 157 20.30 -6.36 -14.06
CA LYS A 157 18.94 -6.91 -14.26
C LYS A 157 17.89 -5.80 -14.39
N LEU A 158 17.96 -4.77 -13.55
CA LEU A 158 16.98 -3.68 -13.57
C LEU A 158 17.11 -2.83 -14.84
N SER A 159 18.33 -2.52 -15.28
CA SER A 159 18.58 -1.71 -16.47
C SER A 159 18.03 -2.33 -17.75
N GLY A 160 17.97 -3.67 -17.81
CA GLY A 160 17.38 -4.41 -18.93
C GLY A 160 15.85 -4.43 -18.96
N LEU A 161 15.16 -3.86 -17.95
CA LEU A 161 13.70 -3.83 -17.93
C LEU A 161 13.14 -2.74 -18.86
N GLU A 162 12.08 -3.11 -19.57
CA GLU A 162 11.25 -2.19 -20.34
C GLU A 162 10.62 -1.12 -19.45
N THR A 163 10.51 0.10 -19.97
CA THR A 163 9.85 1.19 -19.26
C THR A 163 8.33 1.06 -19.39
N LEU A 164 7.61 1.61 -18.43
CA LEU A 164 6.15 1.66 -18.48
C LEU A 164 5.67 2.47 -19.69
N VAL A 165 6.46 3.43 -20.15
CA VAL A 165 6.24 4.16 -21.40
C VAL A 165 6.35 3.24 -22.62
N SER A 166 7.41 2.43 -22.75
CA SER A 166 7.55 1.51 -23.90
C SER A 166 6.46 0.44 -23.93
N LEU A 167 5.94 0.08 -22.76
CA LEU A 167 4.80 -0.82 -22.58
C LEU A 167 3.43 -0.14 -22.77
N HIS A 168 3.38 1.15 -23.13
CA HIS A 168 2.16 1.94 -23.32
C HIS A 168 1.25 2.03 -22.07
N VAL A 169 1.84 1.93 -20.88
CA VAL A 169 1.13 2.04 -19.59
C VAL A 169 0.90 3.50 -19.20
N CYS A 170 1.81 4.41 -19.57
CA CYS A 170 1.67 5.84 -19.35
C CYS A 170 2.34 6.65 -20.48
N PRO A 171 1.89 7.89 -20.72
CA PRO A 171 2.54 8.77 -21.68
C PRO A 171 3.95 9.16 -21.22
N PRO A 172 4.87 9.45 -22.15
CA PRO A 172 6.21 9.91 -21.82
C PRO A 172 6.21 11.32 -21.23
N PRO A 173 7.14 11.64 -20.31
CA PRO A 173 7.44 13.02 -19.97
C PRO A 173 8.20 13.71 -21.12
N ALA A 174 8.04 15.03 -21.25
CA ALA A 174 8.56 15.80 -22.38
C ALA A 174 10.10 15.75 -22.51
N ASP A 175 10.81 15.63 -21.39
CA ASP A 175 12.27 15.60 -21.30
C ASP A 175 12.86 14.18 -21.44
N CYS A 176 12.03 13.14 -21.39
CA CYS A 176 12.48 11.76 -21.53
C CYS A 176 11.44 10.91 -22.29
N PRO A 177 11.48 10.93 -23.63
CA PRO A 177 10.53 10.18 -24.48
C PRO A 177 10.51 8.67 -24.23
N GLY A 178 11.59 8.11 -23.68
CA GLY A 178 11.69 6.68 -23.34
C GLY A 178 11.13 6.33 -21.95
N GLY A 179 10.78 7.31 -21.11
CA GLY A 179 10.40 7.09 -19.72
C GLY A 179 11.54 6.63 -18.82
N ARG A 180 11.28 6.62 -17.52
CA ARG A 180 12.21 6.22 -16.45
C ARG A 180 11.64 5.11 -15.57
N VAL A 181 10.32 5.03 -15.44
CA VAL A 181 9.68 4.07 -14.55
C VAL A 181 9.64 2.70 -15.22
N THR A 182 9.96 1.65 -14.46
CA THR A 182 9.85 0.24 -14.86
C THR A 182 9.10 -0.56 -13.81
N ALA A 183 8.75 -1.81 -14.12
CA ALA A 183 8.22 -2.73 -13.11
C ALA A 183 9.21 -3.01 -11.97
N GLY A 184 10.52 -2.86 -12.19
CA GLY A 184 11.55 -3.15 -11.18
C GLY A 184 11.84 -2.00 -10.23
N ASN A 185 11.45 -0.77 -10.57
CA ASN A 185 11.60 0.41 -9.73
C ASN A 185 10.25 1.02 -9.27
N ALA A 186 9.15 0.30 -9.49
CA ALA A 186 7.81 0.59 -8.99
C ALA A 186 7.40 -0.38 -7.87
N SER A 187 6.44 0.03 -7.04
CA SER A 187 5.87 -0.85 -6.01
C SER A 187 5.15 -2.05 -6.62
N GLN A 188 5.21 -3.19 -5.94
CA GLN A 188 4.56 -4.41 -6.39
C GLN A 188 3.05 -4.40 -6.12
N ILE A 189 2.33 -5.25 -6.84
CA ILE A 189 0.96 -5.63 -6.53
C ILE A 189 1.01 -6.64 -5.38
N SER A 190 0.33 -6.37 -4.27
CA SER A 190 0.45 -7.16 -3.05
C SER A 190 -0.88 -7.30 -2.33
N ASP A 191 -1.01 -8.42 -1.61
CA ASP A 191 -2.09 -8.62 -0.65
C ASP A 191 -1.50 -8.43 0.75
N GLY A 192 -2.16 -7.66 1.60
CA GLY A 192 -1.66 -7.41 2.94
C GLY A 192 -2.61 -6.64 3.83
N ALA A 193 -2.37 -6.73 5.14
CA ALA A 193 -3.04 -5.94 6.15
C ALA A 193 -2.06 -5.52 7.23
N ALA A 194 -2.29 -4.34 7.82
CA ALA A 194 -1.55 -3.86 8.98
C ALA A 194 -2.53 -3.16 9.93
N ALA A 195 -2.33 -3.33 11.23
CA ALA A 195 -3.13 -2.68 12.25
C ALA A 195 -2.29 -2.35 13.48
N VAL A 196 -2.72 -1.32 14.20
CA VAL A 196 -2.16 -0.88 15.47
C VAL A 196 -3.28 -0.71 16.48
N LEU A 197 -2.95 -0.95 17.76
CA LEU A 197 -3.79 -0.60 18.89
C LEU A 197 -3.32 0.75 19.42
N ILE A 198 -4.23 1.72 19.48
CA ILE A 198 -3.98 3.06 20.00
C ILE A 198 -4.83 3.19 21.26
N CYS A 199 -4.22 3.56 22.38
CA CYS A 199 -4.93 3.79 23.63
C CYS A 199 -4.40 5.02 24.36
N ASN A 200 -5.26 5.64 25.16
CA ASN A 200 -4.85 6.65 26.13
C ASN A 200 -4.46 5.93 27.43
N GLU A 201 -3.99 6.68 28.41
CA GLU A 201 -3.60 6.17 29.73
C GLU A 201 -4.74 5.39 30.40
N GLU A 202 -5.98 5.88 30.33
CA GLU A 202 -7.15 5.21 30.89
C GLU A 202 -7.46 3.88 30.18
N GLY A 203 -7.36 3.85 28.85
CA GLY A 203 -7.50 2.65 28.04
C GLY A 203 -6.42 1.63 28.37
N LEU A 204 -5.18 2.07 28.56
CA LEU A 204 -4.07 1.19 28.96
C LEU A 204 -4.34 0.54 30.32
N ARG A 205 -4.82 1.30 31.31
CA ARG A 205 -5.23 0.77 32.62
C ARG A 205 -6.34 -0.28 32.49
N LYS A 206 -7.36 -0.02 31.67
CA LYS A 206 -8.46 -0.97 31.40
C LYS A 206 -7.99 -2.28 30.78
N LEU A 207 -6.92 -2.23 29.98
CA LEU A 207 -6.31 -3.40 29.34
C LEU A 207 -5.35 -4.16 30.28
N GLY A 208 -5.14 -3.67 31.50
CA GLY A 208 -4.20 -4.27 32.45
C GLY A 208 -2.73 -3.90 32.20
N GLY A 209 -2.47 -2.84 31.43
CA GLY A 209 -1.13 -2.26 31.31
C GLY A 209 -0.74 -1.56 32.63
N ALA A 210 0.45 -1.89 33.15
CA ALA A 210 1.01 -1.23 34.33
C ALA A 210 1.56 0.18 33.98
N GLU A 211 1.49 1.09 34.95
CA GLU A 211 2.15 2.41 34.92
C GLU A 211 3.69 2.28 34.89
#